data_AF-A0A7J5QXS7-F1
#
_entry.id   AF-A0A7J5QXS7-F1
#
_cell.length_a   1.000
_cell.length_b   1.000
_cell.length_c   1.000
_cell.angle_alpha   90.00
_cell.angle_beta   90.00
_cell.angle_gamma   90.00
#
_symmetry.space_group_name_H-M   'P 1'
#
loop_
_entity.id
_entity.type
_entity.pdbx_description
1 polymer ?
#
loop_
_entity_poly.entity_id
_entity_poly.type
_entity_poly.pdbx_seq_one_letter_code
_entity_poly.pdbx_strand_id
1 'polypeptide(L)'
;MKNLLGCLSIVICFAIPVAITCALAAWLCDIEPDKTYTWYSGIWHGLFCIPNWIRSFFYSDVLCKANYYTTGYNVWWWITFIWVLLGIVAGGGKARN
;
A
#
# COMPACT_ATOMS: atom_id res chain seq x y z
N MET A 1 18.90 -16.70 24.27
CA MET A 1 18.14 -17.44 23.22
C MET A 1 16.68 -16.98 23.10
N LYS A 2 15.91 -16.85 24.20
CA LYS A 2 14.49 -16.40 24.14
C LYS A 2 14.30 -15.02 23.47
N ASN A 3 15.19 -14.07 23.73
CA ASN A 3 15.11 -12.72 23.14
C ASN A 3 15.43 -12.70 21.63
N LEU A 4 16.33 -13.58 21.17
CA LEU A 4 16.70 -13.70 19.76
C LEU A 4 15.56 -14.36 18.96
N LEU A 5 14.95 -15.42 19.52
CA LEU A 5 13.76 -16.06 18.94
C LEU A 5 12.57 -15.11 18.90
N GLY A 6 12.38 -14.28 19.93
CA GLY A 6 11.34 -13.26 19.99
C GLY A 6 11.51 -12.17 18.93
N CYS A 7 12.73 -11.62 18.79
CA CYS A 7 13.04 -10.66 17.72
C CYS A 7 12.85 -11.26 16.34
N LEU A 8 13.33 -12.49 16.11
CA LEU A 8 13.16 -13.19 14.84
C LEU A 8 11.68 -13.40 14.50
N SER A 9 10.87 -13.78 15.49
CA SER A 9 9.42 -13.97 15.31
C SER A 9 8.70 -12.67 14.97
N ILE A 10 9.05 -11.56 15.61
CA ILE A 10 8.50 -10.23 15.30
C ILE A 10 8.88 -9.83 13.87
N VAL A 11 10.15 -9.98 13.49
CA VAL A 11 10.62 -9.65 12.13
C VAL A 11 9.87 -10.46 11.09
N ILE A 12 9.69 -11.76 11.30
CA ILE A 12 8.94 -12.64 10.39
C ILE A 12 7.46 -12.22 10.30
N CYS A 13 6.82 -11.95 11.44
CA CYS A 13 5.41 -11.56 11.50
C CYS A 13 5.11 -10.22 10.80
N PHE A 14 6.07 -9.30 10.73
CA PHE A 14 5.90 -8.03 10.01
C PHE A 14 6.44 -8.08 8.57
N ALA A 15 7.56 -8.76 8.33
CA ALA A 15 8.18 -8.82 7.02
C ALA A 15 7.34 -9.60 6.00
N ILE A 16 6.70 -10.71 6.41
CA ILE A 16 5.90 -11.53 5.48
C ILE A 16 4.66 -10.75 4.98
N PRO A 17 3.82 -10.14 5.83
CA PRO A 17 2.69 -9.35 5.35
C PRO A 17 3.10 -8.15 4.50
N VAL A 18 4.21 -7.48 4.84
CA VAL A 18 4.75 -6.38 4.04
C VAL A 18 5.20 -6.88 2.66
N ALA A 19 5.90 -8.01 2.60
CA ALA A 19 6.32 -8.60 1.32
C ALA A 19 5.11 -9.01 0.46
N ILE A 20 4.08 -9.63 1.05
CA ILE A 20 2.86 -10.02 0.33
C ILE A 20 2.13 -8.78 -0.20
N THR A 21 1.97 -7.74 0.61
CA THR A 21 1.27 -6.51 0.18
C THR A 21 2.07 -5.74 -0.87
N CYS A 22 3.41 -5.77 -0.83
CA CYS A 22 4.25 -5.23 -1.89
C CYS A 22 4.15 -6.04 -3.18
N ALA A 23 4.12 -7.37 -3.11
CA ALA A 23 3.94 -8.22 -4.29
C ALA A 23 2.57 -8.01 -4.94
N LEU A 24 1.51 -7.88 -4.14
CA LEU A 24 0.17 -7.54 -4.63
C LEU A 24 0.14 -6.15 -5.26
N ALA A 25 0.81 -5.17 -4.67
CA ALA A 25 0.92 -3.83 -5.25
C ALA A 25 1.70 -3.85 -6.58
N ALA A 26 2.75 -4.69 -6.69
CA ALA A 26 3.47 -4.91 -7.94
C ALA A 26 2.60 -5.50 -9.04
N TRP A 27 1.69 -6.40 -8.69
CA TRP A 27 0.84 -7.04 -9.69
C TRP A 27 -0.38 -6.19 -10.07
N LEU A 28 -0.99 -5.50 -9.10
CA LEU A 28 -2.28 -4.84 -9.27
C LEU A 28 -2.18 -3.32 -9.47
N CYS A 29 -1.07 -2.71 -9.05
CA CYS A 29 -0.87 -1.25 -8.99
C CYS A 29 0.44 -0.83 -9.66
N ASP A 30 0.86 -1.55 -10.69
CA ASP A 30 1.92 -1.08 -11.56
C ASP A 30 1.36 0.02 -12.47
N ILE A 31 1.79 1.25 -12.23
CA ILE A 31 1.22 2.44 -12.87
C ILE A 31 2.12 2.86 -14.02
N GLU A 32 1.59 2.80 -15.23
CA GLU A 32 2.23 3.33 -16.42
C GLU A 32 2.12 4.87 -16.41
N PRO A 33 3.25 5.62 -16.51
CA PRO A 33 3.27 7.08 -16.35
C PRO A 33 2.51 7.84 -17.45
N ASP A 34 2.38 7.25 -18.64
CA ASP A 34 1.78 7.81 -19.85
C ASP A 34 0.32 7.39 -20.06
N LYS A 35 -0.20 6.51 -19.21
CA LYS A 35 -1.56 5.98 -19.32
C LYS A 35 -2.56 6.79 -18.50
N THR A 36 -3.73 7.04 -19.09
CA THR A 36 -4.84 7.68 -18.37
C THR A 36 -5.68 6.64 -17.66
N TYR A 37 -5.72 6.73 -16.33
CA TYR A 37 -6.48 5.80 -15.49
C TYR A 37 -7.88 6.33 -15.12
N THR A 38 -8.83 5.41 -14.98
CA THR A 38 -10.24 5.70 -14.65
C THR A 38 -10.57 5.37 -13.19
N TRP A 39 -11.81 5.61 -12.77
CA TRP A 39 -12.28 5.44 -11.39
C TRP A 39 -11.93 4.07 -10.78
N TYR A 40 -12.00 3.00 -11.56
CA TYR A 40 -11.73 1.63 -11.09
C TYR A 40 -10.29 1.45 -10.61
N SER A 41 -9.32 1.96 -11.37
CA SER A 41 -7.91 1.91 -10.98
C SER A 41 -7.60 2.84 -9.80
N GLY A 42 -8.38 3.91 -9.63
CA GLY A 42 -8.27 4.80 -8.46
C GLY A 42 -8.47 4.05 -7.14
N ILE A 43 -9.43 3.11 -7.11
CA ILE A 43 -9.72 2.28 -5.93
C ILE A 43 -8.46 1.51 -5.51
N TRP A 44 -7.90 0.74 -6.43
CA TRP A 44 -6.74 -0.12 -6.17
C TRP A 44 -5.48 0.68 -5.87
N HIS A 45 -5.19 1.71 -6.67
CA HIS A 45 -3.98 2.53 -6.50
C HIS A 45 -4.01 3.29 -5.16
N GLY A 46 -5.19 3.71 -4.68
CA GLY A 46 -5.32 4.32 -3.36
C GLY A 46 -5.19 3.32 -2.21
N LEU A 47 -5.78 2.12 -2.34
CA LEU A 47 -5.71 1.05 -1.34
C LEU A 47 -4.27 0.55 -1.11
N PHE A 48 -3.51 0.40 -2.20
CA PHE A 48 -2.13 -0.09 -2.18
C PHE A 48 -1.08 1.03 -2.25
N CYS A 49 -1.47 2.29 -2.01
CA CYS A 49 -0.57 3.44 -2.04
C CYS A 49 0.65 3.26 -1.10
N ILE A 50 0.42 2.78 0.13
CA ILE A 50 1.49 2.58 1.13
C ILE A 50 2.47 1.47 0.70
N PRO A 51 2.03 0.27 0.30
CA PRO A 51 2.91 -0.72 -0.32
C PRO A 51 3.65 -0.22 -1.57
N ASN A 52 3.00 0.54 -2.46
CA ASN A 52 3.68 1.11 -3.64
C ASN A 52 4.74 2.15 -3.24
N TRP A 53 4.47 2.91 -2.19
CA TRP A 53 5.45 3.86 -1.65
C TRP A 53 6.65 3.15 -1.03
N ILE A 54 6.43 2.03 -0.33
CA ILE A 54 7.55 1.20 0.15
C ILE A 54 8.37 0.67 -1.04
N ARG A 55 7.71 0.22 -2.12
CA ARG A 55 8.39 -0.21 -3.35
C ARG A 55 9.18 0.92 -4.01
N SER A 56 8.71 2.16 -3.96
CA SER A 56 9.40 3.29 -4.61
C SER A 56 10.76 3.62 -3.97
N PHE A 57 11.07 3.10 -2.77
CA PHE A 57 12.43 3.16 -2.23
C PHE A 57 13.41 2.21 -2.92
N PHE A 58 12.91 1.14 -3.55
CA PHE A 58 13.72 0.14 -4.22
C PHE A 58 13.73 0.32 -5.75
N TYR A 59 12.67 0.91 -6.31
CA TYR A 59 12.47 1.10 -7.74
C TYR A 59 12.08 2.56 -8.01
N SER A 60 12.86 3.26 -8.84
CA SER A 60 12.71 4.70 -9.08
C SER A 60 11.52 5.10 -9.96
N ASP A 61 10.90 4.12 -10.63
CA ASP A 61 9.81 4.27 -11.60
C ASP A 61 8.42 3.97 -11.01
N VAL A 62 8.34 3.60 -9.73
CA VAL A 62 7.07 3.25 -9.09
C VAL A 62 6.31 4.50 -8.65
N LEU A 63 5.11 4.69 -9.19
CA LEU A 63 4.21 5.78 -8.85
C LEU A 63 3.14 5.33 -7.84
N CYS A 64 2.87 6.16 -6.83
CA CYS A 64 1.74 5.93 -5.90
C CYS A 64 0.40 6.41 -6.47
N LYS A 65 0.46 7.31 -7.45
CA LYS A 65 -0.70 7.92 -8.09
C LYS A 65 -0.36 8.20 -9.55
N ALA A 66 -1.32 7.97 -10.44
CA ALA A 66 -1.15 8.23 -11.86
C ALA A 66 -0.91 9.72 -12.14
N ASN A 67 -0.15 10.03 -13.20
CA ASN A 67 0.06 11.41 -13.67
C ASN A 67 -1.13 11.89 -14.51
N TYR A 68 -1.66 11.01 -15.36
CA TYR A 68 -2.85 11.26 -16.17
C TYR A 68 -4.03 10.48 -15.62
N TYR A 69 -5.09 11.19 -15.26
CA TYR A 69 -6.24 10.57 -14.64
C TYR A 69 -7.53 11.33 -14.89
N THR A 70 -8.65 10.59 -14.84
CA THR A 70 -9.98 11.20 -14.84
C THR A 70 -10.32 11.77 -13.46
N THR A 71 -11.30 12.67 -13.39
CA THR A 71 -11.82 13.17 -12.11
C THR A 71 -12.29 12.03 -11.21
N GLY A 72 -12.91 11.00 -11.79
CA GLY A 72 -13.35 9.81 -11.05
C GLY A 72 -12.19 9.05 -10.40
N TYR A 73 -11.09 8.86 -11.13
CA TYR A 73 -9.88 8.26 -10.55
C TYR A 73 -9.41 9.02 -9.30
N ASN A 74 -9.30 10.36 -9.40
CA ASN A 74 -8.80 11.18 -8.30
C ASN A 74 -9.68 11.07 -7.04
N VAL A 75 -11.00 11.07 -7.21
CA VAL A 75 -11.96 10.93 -6.10
C VAL A 75 -11.82 9.57 -5.42
N TRP A 76 -11.87 8.49 -6.21
CA TRP A 76 -11.79 7.13 -5.65
C TRP A 76 -10.45 6.83 -5.00
N TRP A 77 -9.36 7.34 -5.56
CA TRP A 77 -8.02 7.22 -4.97
C TRP A 77 -7.98 7.86 -3.57
N TRP A 78 -8.51 9.07 -3.40
CA TRP A 78 -8.54 9.72 -2.10
C TRP A 78 -9.45 9.01 -1.10
N ILE A 79 -10.63 8.55 -1.55
CA ILE A 79 -11.54 7.78 -0.70
C ILE A 79 -10.81 6.56 -0.14
N THR A 80 -10.28 5.69 -0.98
CA THR A 80 -9.65 4.44 -0.53
C THR A 80 -8.39 4.69 0.28
N PHE A 81 -7.58 5.69 -0.08
CA PHE A 81 -6.40 6.05 0.69
C PHE A 81 -6.74 6.52 2.11
N ILE A 82 -7.75 7.39 2.26
CA ILE A 82 -8.23 7.84 3.57
C ILE A 82 -8.75 6.65 4.39
N TRP A 83 -9.51 5.74 3.78
CA TRP A 83 -9.99 4.52 4.45
C TRP A 83 -8.84 3.68 5.01
N VAL A 84 -7.75 3.50 4.25
CA VAL A 84 -6.55 2.79 4.72
C VAL A 84 -5.91 3.52 5.90
N LEU A 85 -5.73 4.84 5.80
CA LEU A 85 -5.14 5.63 6.89
C LEU A 85 -5.97 5.55 8.17
N LEU A 86 -7.30 5.66 8.05
CA LEU A 86 -8.21 5.48 9.19
C LEU A 86 -8.11 4.07 9.78
N GLY A 87 -8.00 3.04 8.94
CA GLY A 87 -7.79 1.66 9.38
C GLY A 87 -6.49 1.48 10.16
N ILE A 88 -5.41 2.13 9.76
CA ILE A 88 -4.12 2.10 10.47
C ILE A 88 -4.23 2.84 11.82
N VAL A 89 -4.79 4.05 11.81
CA VAL A 89 -4.92 4.89 13.01
C VAL A 89 -5.88 4.26 14.03
N ALA A 90 -7.04 3.75 13.60
CA ALA A 90 -8.02 3.12 14.48
C ALA A 90 -7.66 1.67 14.86
N GLY A 91 -6.98 0.94 13.96
CA GLY A 91 -6.61 -0.48 14.15
C GLY A 91 -5.45 -0.69 15.12
N GLY A 92 -4.61 0.32 15.36
CA GLY A 92 -3.52 0.26 16.35
C GLY A 92 -3.99 0.14 17.81
N GLY A 93 -5.29 0.33 18.09
CA GLY A 93 -5.83 0.32 19.46
C GLY A 93 -6.19 -1.04 20.05
N LYS A 94 -6.19 -2.13 19.26
CA LYS A 94 -6.70 -3.45 19.70
C LYS A 94 -5.62 -4.51 19.79
N ALA A 95 -4.54 -4.19 20.50
CA ALA A 95 -3.55 -5.16 20.98
C ALA A 95 -3.48 -5.11 22.52
N ARG A 96 -4.62 -5.24 23.21
CA ARG A 96 -4.68 -5.46 24.66
C ARG A 96 -6.02 -6.08 25.06
N ASN A 97 -6.02 -7.41 25.17
CA ASN A 97 -6.45 -8.21 26.33
C ASN A 97 -6.50 -9.69 25.93
#